data_AF-A0A182F4M5-F1
#
_entry.id   AF-A0A182F4M5-F1
#
_cell.length_a   1.000
_cell.length_b   1.000
_cell.length_c   1.000
_cell.angle_alpha   90.00
_cell.angle_beta   90.00
_cell.angle_gamma   90.00
#
_symmetry.space_group_name_H-M   'P 1'
#
loop_
_entity.id
_entity.type
_entity.pdbx_description
1 polymer ?
#
loop_
_entity_poly.entity_id
_entity_poly.type
_entity_poly.pdbx_seq_one_letter_code
_entity_poly.pdbx_strand_id
1 'polypeptide(L)'
;MAENQSATNRQGFEVDIDPPPDRSFMLFGRDVSTIPCFRNSFLYGISFGIGVGFLAFLKTSRPQLSTHIGFGTFMATTFGYWFPCRYAWSKQKFDMALMQKALQQQAIYEGTDKERELEAKTESA
;
A
#
# COMPACT_ATOMS: atom_id res chain seq x y z
N MET A 1 -21.69 17.87 28.51
CA MET A 1 -22.25 16.51 28.62
C MET A 1 -23.02 16.31 27.31
N ALA A 2 -22.43 15.70 26.26
CA ALA A 2 -22.30 14.24 26.03
C ALA A 2 -23.72 13.63 25.89
N GLU A 3 -24.20 13.00 24.81
CA GLU A 3 -23.65 12.25 23.66
C GLU A 3 -24.71 12.25 22.52
N ASN A 4 -24.33 12.12 21.25
CA ASN A 4 -24.76 10.97 20.44
C ASN A 4 -23.95 10.86 19.14
N GLN A 5 -23.52 9.65 18.89
CA GLN A 5 -22.52 9.16 17.97
C GLN A 5 -23.27 8.52 16.81
N SER A 6 -23.55 9.25 15.71
CA SER A 6 -24.20 8.63 14.52
C SER A 6 -24.15 9.41 13.18
N ALA A 7 -23.45 10.54 13.04
CA ALA A 7 -23.47 11.30 11.77
C ALA A 7 -22.10 11.41 11.06
N THR A 8 -21.13 10.57 11.41
CA THR A 8 -19.84 10.45 10.71
C THR A 8 -19.95 9.43 9.57
N ASN A 9 -20.88 9.61 8.63
CA ASN A 9 -20.79 9.02 7.28
C ASN A 9 -21.93 9.52 6.38
N ARG A 10 -21.62 10.39 5.41
CA ARG A 10 -22.03 10.29 3.99
C ARG A 10 -22.00 11.66 3.30
N GLN A 11 -20.95 11.85 2.52
CA GLN A 11 -20.90 12.46 1.18
C GLN A 11 -19.40 12.65 0.90
N GLY A 12 -18.69 11.81 0.15
CA GLY A 12 -19.03 10.66 -0.68
C GLY A 12 -17.88 10.51 -1.68
N PHE A 13 -17.08 9.45 -1.56
CA PHE A 13 -16.26 8.96 -2.66
C PHE A 13 -16.76 7.56 -2.97
N GLU A 14 -17.50 7.46 -4.07
CA GLU A 14 -18.00 6.23 -4.65
C GLU A 14 -16.81 5.36 -5.05
N VAL A 15 -16.72 4.15 -4.49
CA VAL A 15 -15.72 3.15 -4.90
C VAL A 15 -16.36 2.38 -6.06
N ASP A 16 -16.14 2.87 -7.27
CA ASP A 16 -16.44 2.16 -8.50
C ASP A 16 -15.44 1.00 -8.67
N ILE A 17 -15.96 -0.24 -8.68
CA ILE A 17 -15.20 -1.46 -8.95
C ILE A 17 -15.24 -1.70 -10.46
N ASP A 18 -14.55 -0.86 -11.22
CA ASP A 18 -14.16 -1.15 -12.59
C ASP A 18 -12.71 -1.71 -12.55
N PRO A 19 -12.44 -2.92 -13.08
CA PRO A 19 -11.09 -3.44 -13.16
C PRO A 19 -10.29 -2.52 -14.10
N PRO A 20 -9.31 -1.76 -13.60
CA PRO A 20 -8.65 -0.74 -14.38
C PRO A 20 -7.80 -1.41 -15.48
N PRO A 21 -7.96 -1.02 -16.74
CA PRO A 21 -7.18 -1.56 -17.85
C PRO A 21 -5.70 -1.25 -17.66
N ASP A 22 -4.84 -2.25 -17.86
CA ASP A 22 -3.38 -2.17 -17.81
C ASP A 22 -2.84 -1.15 -18.83
N ARG A 23 -2.76 0.11 -18.42
CA ARG A 23 -2.06 1.17 -19.15
C ARG A 23 -0.71 1.37 -18.46
N SER A 24 0.30 0.70 -19.01
CA SER A 24 1.71 0.84 -18.62
C SER A 24 2.20 2.26 -18.88
N PHE A 25 2.23 3.08 -17.83
CA PHE A 25 2.93 4.35 -17.86
C PHE A 25 4.42 4.09 -17.58
N MET A 26 5.21 4.02 -18.65
CA MET A 26 6.67 3.92 -18.60
C MET A 26 7.27 5.25 -18.14
N LEU A 27 7.46 5.42 -16.83
CA LEU A 27 8.23 6.51 -16.26
C LEU A 27 9.48 5.90 -15.62
N PHE A 28 10.67 6.34 -16.01
CA PHE A 28 11.96 5.82 -15.52
C PHE A 28 12.37 4.39 -15.95
N GLY A 29 12.02 3.94 -17.16
CA GLY A 29 12.57 2.70 -17.74
C GLY A 29 12.29 1.41 -16.94
N ARG A 30 11.42 1.50 -15.93
CA ARG A 30 10.93 0.43 -15.06
C ARG A 30 9.50 0.81 -14.74
N ASP A 31 8.54 -0.03 -15.09
CA ASP A 31 7.11 0.23 -14.87
C ASP A 31 6.87 0.62 -13.40
N VAL A 32 6.55 1.90 -13.16
CA VAL A 32 6.09 2.37 -11.85
C VAL A 32 4.61 2.00 -11.66
N SER A 33 3.93 1.63 -12.75
CA SER A 33 2.57 1.10 -12.80
C SER A 33 2.44 -0.29 -12.15
N THR A 34 3.47 -1.14 -12.23
CA THR A 34 3.51 -2.46 -11.56
C THR A 34 3.78 -2.37 -10.05
N ILE A 35 4.10 -1.17 -9.55
CA ILE A 35 4.35 -0.92 -8.13
C ILE A 35 3.06 -0.34 -7.51
N PRO A 36 2.22 -1.15 -6.83
CA PRO A 36 0.94 -0.71 -6.24
C PRO A 36 1.04 0.54 -5.34
N CYS A 37 2.22 0.84 -4.80
CA CYS A 37 2.41 1.98 -3.92
C CYS A 37 2.39 3.35 -4.60
N PHE A 38 2.80 3.48 -5.85
CA PHE A 38 2.73 4.79 -6.52
C PHE A 38 1.27 5.19 -6.75
N ARG A 39 0.48 4.24 -7.26
CA ARG A 39 -0.92 4.43 -7.62
C ARG A 39 -1.78 4.77 -6.40
N ASN A 40 -1.64 4.02 -5.31
CA ASN A 40 -2.40 4.27 -4.10
C ASN A 40 -1.99 5.61 -3.47
N SER A 41 -0.69 5.91 -3.38
CA SER A 41 -0.21 7.20 -2.83
C SER A 41 -0.74 8.40 -3.60
N PHE A 42 -0.78 8.31 -4.93
CA PHE A 42 -1.23 9.40 -5.78
C PHE A 42 -2.74 9.62 -5.69
N LEU A 43 -3.54 8.55 -5.64
CA LEU A 43 -4.99 8.62 -5.45
C LEU A 43 -5.35 9.21 -4.08
N TYR A 44 -4.68 8.75 -3.01
CA TYR A 44 -4.83 9.34 -1.68
C TYR A 44 -4.32 10.78 -1.66
N GLY A 45 -3.22 11.09 -2.34
CA GLY A 45 -2.70 12.44 -2.47
C GLY A 45 -3.71 13.40 -3.09
N ILE A 46 -4.32 13.05 -4.23
CA ILE A 46 -5.30 13.92 -4.92
C ILE A 46 -6.55 14.10 -4.07
N SER A 47 -7.12 13.02 -3.54
CA SER A 47 -8.31 13.08 -2.70
C SER A 47 -8.10 13.93 -1.44
N PHE A 48 -6.95 13.78 -0.77
CA PHE A 48 -6.58 14.58 0.39
C PHE A 48 -6.29 16.04 0.01
N GLY A 49 -5.59 16.28 -1.11
CA GLY A 49 -5.27 17.62 -1.60
C GLY A 49 -6.53 18.41 -1.99
N ILE A 50 -7.50 17.76 -2.64
CA ILE A 50 -8.81 18.36 -2.94
C ILE A 50 -9.57 18.60 -1.62
N GLY A 51 -9.69 17.59 -0.75
CA GLY A 51 -10.41 17.72 0.52
C GLY A 51 -9.89 18.87 1.39
N VAL A 52 -8.57 18.92 1.63
CA VAL A 52 -7.94 19.97 2.44
C VAL A 52 -7.93 21.32 1.71
N GLY A 53 -7.71 21.33 0.39
CA GLY A 53 -7.75 22.55 -0.41
C GLY A 53 -9.13 23.24 -0.38
N PHE A 54 -10.21 22.48 -0.53
CA PHE A 54 -11.59 22.99 -0.41
C PHE A 54 -11.89 23.48 1.01
N LEU A 55 -11.46 22.74 2.03
CA LEU A 55 -11.68 23.13 3.42
C LEU A 55 -10.92 24.42 3.77
N ALA A 56 -9.69 24.56 3.27
CA ALA A 56 -8.90 25.78 3.39
C ALA A 56 -9.54 26.96 2.64
N PHE A 57 -10.06 26.72 1.43
CA PHE A 57 -10.75 27.74 0.62
C PHE A 57 -11.97 28.32 1.35
N LEU A 58 -12.81 27.45 1.94
CA LEU A 58 -13.98 27.88 2.71
C LEU A 58 -13.60 28.68 3.97
N LYS A 59 -12.47 28.36 4.61
CA LYS A 59 -12.00 29.06 5.81
C LYS A 59 -11.38 30.43 5.51
N THR A 60 -10.69 30.59 4.38
CA THR A 60 -9.83 31.76 4.13
C THR A 60 -10.31 32.68 2.98
N SER A 61 -11.28 32.24 2.17
CA SER A 61 -11.80 32.94 0.97
C SER A 61 -10.73 33.44 -0.02
N ARG A 62 -9.47 32.99 0.12
CA ARG A 62 -8.32 33.39 -0.69
C ARG A 62 -7.85 32.20 -1.53
N PRO A 63 -8.16 32.17 -2.85
CA PRO A 63 -7.83 31.04 -3.72
C PRO A 63 -6.32 30.80 -3.84
N GLN A 64 -5.50 31.85 -3.85
CA GLN A 64 -4.04 31.70 -3.96
C GLN A 64 -3.44 30.93 -2.77
N LEU A 65 -3.92 31.20 -1.54
CA LEU A 65 -3.46 30.49 -0.36
C LEU A 65 -3.89 29.02 -0.40
N SER A 66 -5.14 28.75 -0.78
CA SER A 66 -5.68 27.38 -0.89
C SER A 66 -4.85 26.51 -1.86
N THR A 67 -4.42 27.02 -3.01
CA THR A 67 -3.60 26.26 -3.96
C THR A 67 -2.25 25.85 -3.38
N HIS A 68 -1.57 26.75 -2.66
CA HIS A 68 -0.29 26.44 -2.02
C HIS A 68 -0.44 25.38 -0.94
N ILE A 69 -1.54 25.44 -0.16
CA ILE A 69 -1.83 24.45 0.89
C ILE A 69 -2.24 23.10 0.27
N GLY A 70 -3.04 23.12 -0.80
CA GLY A 70 -3.44 21.93 -1.56
C GLY A 70 -2.24 21.21 -2.17
N PHE A 71 -1.31 21.95 -2.79
CA PHE A 71 -0.05 21.37 -3.28
C PHE A 71 0.83 20.84 -2.15
N GLY A 72 0.92 21.58 -1.03
CA GLY A 72 1.70 21.15 0.13
C GLY A 72 1.18 19.84 0.73
N THR A 73 -0.14 19.71 0.88
CA THR A 73 -0.78 18.49 1.41
C THR A 73 -0.70 17.33 0.43
N PHE A 74 -0.90 17.57 -0.87
CA PHE A 74 -0.68 16.58 -1.92
C PHE A 74 0.75 16.01 -1.89
N MET A 75 1.75 16.88 -1.83
CA MET A 75 3.16 16.49 -1.77
C MET A 75 3.46 15.74 -0.47
N ALA A 76 3.01 16.25 0.68
CA ALA A 76 3.25 15.61 1.97
C ALA A 76 2.65 14.20 2.05
N THR A 77 1.41 14.01 1.58
CA THR A 77 0.75 12.69 1.54
C THR A 77 1.47 11.74 0.59
N THR A 78 1.85 12.23 -0.60
CA THR A 78 2.55 11.42 -1.60
C THR A 78 3.91 10.96 -1.08
N PHE A 79 4.74 11.88 -0.58
CA PHE A 79 6.05 11.53 -0.03
C PHE A 79 5.92 10.70 1.25
N GLY A 80 5.01 11.06 2.14
CA GLY A 80 4.76 10.36 3.40
C GLY A 80 4.38 8.89 3.21
N TYR A 81 3.64 8.56 2.15
CA TYR A 81 3.30 7.17 1.83
C TYR A 81 4.39 6.48 0.97
N TRP A 82 5.07 7.24 0.10
CA TRP A 82 6.10 6.73 -0.80
C TRP A 82 7.33 6.19 -0.06
N PHE A 83 7.91 6.96 0.85
CA PHE A 83 9.12 6.56 1.59
C PHE A 83 8.96 5.24 2.37
N PRO A 84 7.94 5.06 3.23
CA PRO A 84 7.77 3.82 3.97
C PRO A 84 7.43 2.65 3.06
N CYS A 85 6.61 2.84 2.02
CA CYS A 85 6.35 1.73 1.10
C CYS A 85 7.62 1.32 0.35
N ARG A 86 8.42 2.27 -0.14
CA ARG A 86 9.63 1.91 -0.90
C ARG A 86 10.64 1.15 -0.04
N TYR A 87 10.72 1.49 1.25
CA TYR A 87 11.52 0.79 2.24
C TYR A 87 10.97 -0.62 2.51
N ALA A 88 9.67 -0.74 2.79
CA ALA A 88 9.00 -2.01 3.03
C ALA A 88 9.10 -2.94 1.81
N TRP A 89 8.93 -2.42 0.60
CA TRP A 89 9.10 -3.17 -0.64
C TRP A 89 10.50 -3.78 -0.73
N SER A 90 11.52 -2.96 -0.46
CA SER A 90 12.91 -3.43 -0.51
C SER A 90 13.13 -4.58 0.45
N LYS A 91 12.59 -4.47 1.67
CA LYS A 91 12.68 -5.51 2.70
C LYS A 91 11.88 -6.77 2.33
N GLN A 92 10.63 -6.61 1.91
CA GLN A 92 9.76 -7.72 1.54
C GLN A 92 10.29 -8.53 0.37
N LYS A 93 11.01 -7.93 -0.59
CA LYS A 93 11.66 -8.71 -1.65
C LYS A 93 12.72 -9.68 -1.10
N PHE A 94 13.45 -9.29 -0.05
CA PHE A 94 14.39 -10.19 0.61
C PHE A 94 13.67 -11.28 1.39
N ASP A 95 12.62 -10.92 2.14
CA ASP A 95 11.86 -11.89 2.94
C ASP A 95 11.16 -12.92 2.04
N MET A 96 10.54 -12.49 0.93
CA MET A 96 9.88 -13.40 -0.03
C MET A 96 10.88 -14.36 -0.69
N ALA A 97 12.09 -13.88 -1.00
CA ALA A 97 13.15 -14.73 -1.54
C ALA A 97 13.64 -15.76 -0.50
N LEU A 98 13.68 -15.38 0.79
CA LEU A 98 14.02 -16.29 1.87
C LEU A 98 12.92 -17.35 2.08
N MET A 99 11.65 -16.93 2.09
CA MET A 99 10.49 -17.82 2.27
C MET A 99 10.39 -18.84 1.13
N GLN A 100 10.63 -18.43 -0.12
CA GLN A 100 10.66 -19.36 -1.26
C GLN A 100 11.74 -20.43 -1.12
N LYS A 101 12.92 -20.09 -0.59
CA LYS A 101 13.97 -21.07 -0.33
C LYS A 101 13.59 -22.06 0.77
N ALA A 102 12.95 -21.58 1.84
CA ALA A 102 12.47 -22.45 2.91
C ALA A 102 11.41 -23.44 2.40
N LEU A 103 10.45 -22.97 1.60
CA LEU A 103 9.41 -23.81 0.99
C LEU A 103 10.00 -24.84 0.01
N GLN A 104 10.97 -24.44 -0.82
CA GLN A 104 11.65 -25.38 -1.73
C GLN A 104 12.43 -26.45 -0.98
N GLN A 105 13.07 -26.09 0.13
CA GLN A 105 13.81 -27.06 0.93
C GLN A 105 12.85 -28.09 1.55
N GLN A 106 11.73 -27.65 2.10
CA GLN A 106 10.71 -28.57 2.64
C GLN A 106 10.09 -29.46 1.54
N ALA A 107 9.79 -28.90 0.37
CA ALA A 107 9.24 -29.66 -0.76
C ALA A 107 10.19 -30.75 -1.30
N ILE A 108 11.50 -30.66 -1.06
CA ILE A 108 12.47 -31.70 -1.43
C ILE A 108 12.52 -32.83 -0.37
N TYR A 109 12.18 -32.53 0.89
CA TYR A 109 12.17 -33.52 1.97
C TYR A 109 10.84 -34.27 2.06
N GLU A 110 9.70 -33.62 1.76
CA GLU A 110 8.38 -34.27 1.69
C GLU A 110 8.42 -35.42 0.67
N GLY A 111 8.38 -36.67 1.18
CA GLY A 111 8.34 -37.90 0.37
C GLY A 111 9.68 -38.63 0.16
N THR A 112 10.79 -38.18 0.76
CA THR A 112 12.06 -38.94 0.79
C THR A 112 12.15 -39.79 2.05
N ASP A 113 12.79 -40.97 1.99
CA ASP A 113 12.99 -41.92 3.12
C ASP A 113 13.54 -41.28 4.43
N LYS A 114 14.12 -40.08 4.33
CA LYS A 114 14.59 -39.26 5.45
C LYS A 114 13.50 -38.94 6.47
N GLU A 115 12.24 -38.71 6.05
CA GLU A 115 11.13 -38.44 6.98
C GLU A 115 10.78 -39.69 7.79
N ARG A 116 10.72 -40.86 7.13
CA ARG A 116 10.48 -42.16 7.77
C ARG A 116 11.57 -42.53 8.78
N GLU A 117 12.82 -42.16 8.51
CA GLU A 117 13.96 -42.41 9.40
C GLU A 117 13.96 -41.47 10.62
N LEU A 118 13.41 -40.26 10.48
CA LEU A 118 13.20 -39.30 11.57
C LEU A 118 12.02 -39.70 12.46
N GLU A 119 10.89 -40.09 11.88
CA GLU A 119 9.71 -40.61 12.61
C GLU A 119 10.07 -41.90 13.38
N ALA A 120 10.77 -42.84 12.74
CA ALA A 120 11.22 -44.07 13.39
C ALA A 120 12.20 -43.82 14.55
N LYS A 121 13.05 -42.80 14.46
CA LYS A 121 13.94 -42.39 15.57
C LYS A 121 13.17 -41.73 16.71
N THR A 122 12.15 -40.92 16.42
CA THR A 122 11.31 -40.25 17.42
C THR A 122 10.37 -41.22 18.14
N GLU A 123 9.91 -42.29 17.50
CA GLU A 123 9.14 -43.37 18.17
C GLU A 123 10.02 -44.30 19.03
N SER A 124 11.34 -44.32 18.81
CA SER A 124 12.28 -45.17 19.55
C SER A 124 12.97 -44.50 20.76
N ALA A 125 12.64 -43.24 21.03
CA ALA A 125 13.16 -42.43 22.15
C ALA A 125 12.04 -42.14 23.16
#